data_AF-A0A3M1E3K2-F1
#
_entry.id   AF-A0A3M1E3K2-F1
#
_cell.length_a   1.000
_cell.length_b   1.000
_cell.length_c   1.000
_cell.angle_alpha   90.00
_cell.angle_beta   90.00
_cell.angle_gamma   90.00
#
_symmetry.space_group_name_H-M   'P 1'
#
loop_
_entity.id
_entity.type
_entity.pdbx_description
1 polymer ?
#
loop_
_entity_poly.entity_id
_entity_poly.type
_entity_poly.pdbx_seq_one_letter_code
_entity_poly.pdbx_strand_id
1 'polypeptide(L)'
;MRRRRATGRKEGHGRRASASWSVLSGRKAGLLPVRVPDPTATVPRAESTMENEAIWNRARTDLAIPTEDGDTDPFLWEHAARVTRNAMRIAGLAEVGESEPDMAALEAAALYHDAGWVIAVEEGEIGRMEVLLRQVPAGHFERGAAMLEERASGILAPDSLRRAVEVLRAMETHDAALVEAQVLSDADNLDEFGLLSLWPNIRRGVLEGRGVESLLRTWRRRKEYRFWEARLRDSFHFAAVRVLAERRLALYDRFMEDLANQAESADVRFDMPAVPDNHHADTSS
;
A
#
# COMPACT_ATOMS: atom_id res chain seq x y z
N MET A 1 33.57 -43.52 35.79
CA MET A 1 32.11 -43.72 35.56
C MET A 1 31.72 -43.05 34.23
N ARG A 2 31.57 -43.84 33.15
CA ARG A 2 31.20 -43.35 31.81
C ARG A 2 29.67 -43.31 31.69
N ARG A 3 29.07 -42.14 31.45
CA ARG A 3 27.65 -42.02 31.07
C ARG A 3 27.54 -41.86 29.55
N ARG A 4 26.99 -42.87 28.89
CA ARG A 4 26.51 -42.81 27.50
C ARG A 4 25.18 -42.04 27.48
N ARG A 5 25.06 -41.00 26.63
CA ARG A 5 23.77 -40.41 26.25
C ARG A 5 23.40 -40.96 24.87
N ALA A 6 22.21 -41.55 24.79
CA ALA A 6 21.62 -42.05 23.56
C ALA A 6 20.91 -40.90 22.82
N THR A 7 21.22 -40.73 21.54
CA THR A 7 20.54 -39.83 20.61
C THR A 7 19.45 -40.61 19.87
N GLY A 8 18.19 -40.33 20.22
CA GLY A 8 17.03 -40.83 19.49
C GLY A 8 16.60 -39.83 18.42
N ARG A 9 16.97 -40.08 17.16
CA ARG A 9 16.53 -39.32 15.98
C ARG A 9 15.22 -39.94 15.48
N LYS A 10 14.11 -39.21 15.59
CA LYS A 10 12.84 -39.57 14.94
C LYS A 10 12.80 -38.95 13.55
N GLU A 11 12.87 -39.78 12.52
CA GLU A 11 12.58 -39.41 11.14
C GLU A 11 11.06 -39.41 10.93
N GLY A 12 10.48 -38.22 10.73
CA GLY A 12 9.10 -38.04 10.32
C GLY A 12 9.06 -37.66 8.84
N HIS A 13 8.78 -38.64 7.96
CA HIS A 13 8.49 -38.41 6.56
C HIS A 13 7.10 -37.77 6.42
N GLY A 14 7.04 -36.44 6.41
CA GLY A 14 5.85 -35.67 6.04
C GLY A 14 5.74 -35.60 4.52
N ARG A 15 4.81 -36.36 3.94
CA ARG A 15 4.38 -36.23 2.54
C ARG A 15 3.85 -34.81 2.31
N ARG A 16 4.60 -33.98 1.57
CA ARG A 16 4.09 -32.70 1.06
C ARG A 16 3.20 -32.99 -0.14
N ALA A 17 1.90 -32.80 0.02
CA ALA A 17 0.98 -32.74 -1.10
C ALA A 17 1.27 -31.44 -1.88
N SER A 18 1.84 -31.58 -3.08
CA SER A 18 1.92 -30.50 -4.04
C SER A 18 0.53 -30.27 -4.65
N ALA A 19 -0.21 -29.32 -4.09
CA ALA A 19 -1.40 -28.79 -4.76
C ALA A 19 -0.94 -27.95 -5.96
N SER A 20 -0.94 -28.57 -7.13
CA SER A 20 -0.75 -27.91 -8.42
C SER A 20 -1.92 -26.96 -8.67
N TRP A 21 -1.64 -25.65 -8.64
CA TRP A 21 -2.55 -24.64 -9.18
C TRP A 21 -2.39 -24.60 -10.69
N SER A 22 -2.96 -25.61 -11.35
CA SER A 22 -3.26 -25.55 -12.78
C SER A 22 -4.75 -25.23 -12.91
N VAL A 23 -5.08 -24.22 -13.73
CA VAL A 23 -6.42 -23.88 -14.24
C VAL A 23 -7.26 -22.91 -13.39
N LEU A 24 -6.93 -21.63 -13.47
CA LEU A 24 -7.91 -20.53 -13.41
C LEU A 24 -7.73 -19.53 -14.59
N SER A 25 -7.27 -20.01 -15.74
CA SER A 25 -7.11 -19.21 -16.97
C SER A 25 -8.27 -19.38 -17.98
N GLY A 26 -9.43 -19.91 -17.57
CA GLY A 26 -10.44 -20.40 -18.50
C GLY A 26 -11.90 -19.98 -18.30
N ARG A 27 -12.21 -19.06 -17.38
CA ARG A 27 -13.57 -18.48 -17.30
C ARG A 27 -13.49 -16.98 -17.51
N LYS A 28 -14.06 -16.52 -18.63
CA LYS A 28 -14.59 -15.16 -18.73
C LYS A 28 -15.66 -15.03 -17.65
N ALA A 29 -15.24 -14.68 -16.43
CA ALA A 29 -16.16 -14.25 -15.40
C ALA A 29 -16.82 -12.99 -15.96
N GLY A 30 -18.08 -13.14 -16.41
CA GLY A 30 -18.92 -11.99 -16.67
C GLY A 30 -18.98 -11.19 -15.38
N LEU A 31 -18.19 -10.13 -15.30
CA LEU A 31 -18.26 -9.14 -14.25
C LEU A 31 -19.70 -8.63 -14.29
N LEU A 32 -20.53 -9.08 -13.35
CA LEU A 32 -21.83 -8.47 -13.13
C LEU A 32 -21.57 -6.97 -12.92
N PRO A 33 -22.32 -6.08 -13.59
CA PRO A 33 -22.15 -4.65 -13.41
C PRO A 33 -22.38 -4.35 -11.93
N VAL A 34 -21.31 -3.99 -11.22
CA VAL A 34 -21.41 -3.47 -9.86
C VAL A 34 -22.17 -2.17 -10.00
N ARG A 35 -23.36 -2.11 -9.40
CA ARG A 35 -24.19 -0.91 -9.36
C ARG A 35 -23.40 0.13 -8.56
N VAL A 36 -22.79 1.08 -9.26
CA VAL A 36 -22.15 2.23 -8.63
C VAL A 36 -23.27 3.00 -7.91
N PRO A 37 -23.18 3.24 -6.60
CA PRO A 37 -24.19 4.00 -5.88
C PRO A 37 -24.38 5.38 -6.51
N ASP A 38 -25.62 5.86 -6.45
CA ASP A 38 -26.04 7.12 -7.04
C ASP A 38 -25.25 8.30 -6.43
N PRO A 39 -24.46 9.05 -7.22
CA PRO A 39 -23.63 10.15 -6.71
C PRO A 39 -24.44 11.35 -6.21
N THR A 40 -25.78 11.31 -6.28
CA THR A 40 -26.66 12.42 -5.91
C THR A 40 -27.22 12.36 -4.48
N ALA A 41 -26.87 11.36 -3.67
CA ALA A 41 -27.23 11.35 -2.25
C ALA A 41 -26.61 12.58 -1.53
N THR A 42 -27.47 13.52 -1.15
CA THR A 42 -27.08 14.80 -0.55
C THR A 42 -26.67 14.61 0.91
N VAL A 43 -25.36 14.57 1.16
CA VAL A 43 -24.76 14.70 2.49
C VAL A 43 -24.75 16.19 2.90
N PRO A 44 -25.05 16.56 4.16
CA PRO A 44 -24.95 17.95 4.63
C PRO A 44 -23.50 18.46 4.46
N ARG A 45 -23.30 19.53 3.67
CA ARG A 45 -22.04 19.69 2.91
C ARG A 45 -21.15 20.89 3.24
N ALA A 46 -21.60 21.92 3.97
CA ALA A 46 -20.89 23.21 3.95
C ALA A 46 -19.81 23.38 5.04
N GLU A 47 -20.12 23.12 6.32
CA GLU A 47 -19.16 23.32 7.41
C GLU A 47 -18.07 22.25 7.41
N SER A 48 -18.46 20.99 7.21
CA SER A 48 -17.51 19.87 7.04
C SER A 48 -16.53 20.11 5.89
N THR A 49 -16.91 20.76 4.79
CA THR A 49 -15.95 20.99 3.70
C THR A 49 -14.81 21.94 4.05
N MET A 50 -15.05 22.95 4.90
CA MET A 50 -14.01 23.92 5.25
C MET A 50 -13.02 23.36 6.29
N GLU A 51 -13.53 22.65 7.31
CA GLU A 51 -12.67 21.96 8.29
C GLU A 51 -11.80 20.91 7.60
N ASN A 52 -12.38 20.15 6.67
CA ASN A 52 -11.66 19.17 5.88
C ASN A 52 -10.58 19.85 5.03
N GLU A 53 -10.88 20.97 4.35
CA GLU A 53 -9.86 21.68 3.57
C GLU A 53 -8.70 22.20 4.46
N ALA A 54 -9.01 22.69 5.67
CA ALA A 54 -8.01 23.16 6.61
C ALA A 54 -7.06 22.05 7.07
N ILE A 55 -7.58 20.87 7.45
CA ILE A 55 -6.73 19.76 7.89
C ILE A 55 -5.88 19.20 6.74
N TRP A 56 -6.42 19.13 5.52
CA TRP A 56 -5.67 18.71 4.33
C TRP A 56 -4.52 19.65 4.00
N ASN A 57 -4.75 20.96 4.05
CA ASN A 57 -3.71 21.96 3.81
C ASN A 57 -2.63 21.92 4.89
N ARG A 58 -3.04 21.70 6.15
CA ARG A 58 -2.08 21.56 7.25
C ARG A 58 -1.25 20.30 7.10
N ALA A 59 -1.88 19.14 6.90
CA ALA A 59 -1.19 17.87 6.70
C ALA A 59 -0.24 17.89 5.50
N ARG A 60 -0.61 18.55 4.39
CA ARG A 60 0.31 18.71 3.24
C ARG A 60 1.58 19.44 3.61
N THR A 61 1.47 20.48 4.42
CA THR A 61 2.62 21.27 4.87
C THR A 61 3.47 20.46 5.84
N ASP A 62 2.83 19.81 6.80
CA ASP A 62 3.47 19.03 7.86
C ASP A 62 4.18 17.77 7.33
N LEU A 63 3.66 17.14 6.27
CA LEU A 63 4.18 15.89 5.70
C LEU A 63 5.13 16.09 4.51
N ALA A 64 5.39 17.35 4.14
CA ALA A 64 6.33 17.69 3.09
C ALA A 64 7.76 17.70 3.66
N ILE A 65 8.60 16.76 3.22
CA ILE A 65 9.97 16.63 3.75
C ILE A 65 10.92 17.49 2.90
N PRO A 66 11.65 18.46 3.47
CA PRO A 66 12.58 19.31 2.72
C PRO A 66 13.70 18.51 2.03
N THR A 67 14.16 19.02 0.90
CA THR A 67 15.34 18.53 0.16
C THR A 67 16.50 19.52 0.30
N GLU A 68 17.72 19.07 -0.05
CA GLU A 68 18.92 19.91 0.01
C GLU A 68 18.84 21.14 -0.92
N ASP A 69 18.07 21.04 -2.01
CA ASP A 69 17.89 22.10 -3.00
C ASP A 69 16.78 23.11 -2.61
N GLY A 70 16.13 22.93 -1.46
CA GLY A 70 15.03 23.78 -0.98
C GLY A 70 13.64 23.39 -1.49
N ASP A 71 13.55 22.38 -2.37
CA ASP A 71 12.29 21.75 -2.76
C ASP A 71 11.77 20.81 -1.66
N THR A 72 10.58 20.23 -1.85
CA THR A 72 9.99 19.23 -0.94
C THR A 72 9.83 17.88 -1.64
N ASP A 73 10.07 16.80 -0.91
CA ASP A 73 9.76 15.44 -1.34
C ASP A 73 8.30 15.10 -1.04
N PRO A 74 7.45 14.95 -2.06
CA PRO A 74 6.01 14.76 -1.87
C PRO A 74 5.66 13.32 -1.48
N PHE A 75 6.61 12.40 -1.45
CA PHE A 75 6.33 10.96 -1.39
C PHE A 75 5.47 10.54 -0.18
N LEU A 76 5.77 11.07 1.01
CA LEU A 76 5.00 10.79 2.22
C LEU A 76 3.59 11.38 2.15
N TRP A 77 3.49 12.67 1.78
CA TRP A 77 2.22 13.34 1.57
C TRP A 77 1.32 12.61 0.56
N GLU A 78 1.88 12.20 -0.59
CA GLU A 78 1.11 11.51 -1.62
C GLU A 78 0.59 10.16 -1.16
N HIS A 79 1.36 9.43 -0.34
CA HIS A 79 0.91 8.19 0.27
C HIS A 79 -0.24 8.46 1.26
N ALA A 80 -0.05 9.35 2.23
CA ALA A 80 -1.10 9.72 3.19
C ALA A 80 -2.39 10.16 2.48
N ALA A 81 -2.28 11.04 1.47
CA ALA A 81 -3.42 11.51 0.68
C ALA A 81 -4.14 10.38 -0.10
N ARG A 82 -3.44 9.32 -0.53
CA ARG A 82 -4.08 8.14 -1.14
C ARG A 82 -4.77 7.29 -0.09
N VAL A 83 -4.12 7.03 1.04
CA VAL A 83 -4.69 6.27 2.15
C VAL A 83 -5.94 6.94 2.69
N THR A 84 -5.93 8.25 2.94
CA THR A 84 -7.12 9.00 3.37
C THR A 84 -8.26 8.88 2.37
N ARG A 85 -8.00 9.01 1.06
CA ARG A 85 -9.05 8.83 0.04
C ARG A 85 -9.59 7.40 -0.01
N ASN A 86 -8.75 6.40 0.23
CA ASN A 86 -9.20 5.01 0.35
C ASN A 86 -10.06 4.86 1.61
N ALA A 87 -9.62 5.38 2.76
CA ALA A 87 -10.34 5.32 4.03
C ALA A 87 -11.74 5.95 3.93
N MET A 88 -11.84 7.15 3.35
CA MET A 88 -13.14 7.82 3.14
C MET A 88 -14.09 7.02 2.24
N ARG A 89 -13.56 6.32 1.23
CA ARG A 89 -14.37 5.45 0.37
C ARG A 89 -14.81 4.17 1.07
N ILE A 90 -13.93 3.59 1.88
CA ILE A 90 -14.21 2.38 2.68
C ILE A 90 -15.25 2.70 3.76
N ALA A 91 -15.15 3.85 4.41
CA ALA A 91 -16.13 4.32 5.39
C ALA A 91 -17.55 4.47 4.81
N GLY A 92 -17.68 4.71 3.50
CA GLY A 92 -18.95 4.75 2.79
C GLY A 92 -19.54 3.39 2.42
N LEU A 93 -18.88 2.28 2.75
CA LEU A 93 -19.43 0.93 2.52
C LEU A 93 -20.58 0.65 3.49
N ALA A 94 -21.58 -0.08 3.01
CA ALA A 94 -22.74 -0.46 3.85
C ALA A 94 -22.33 -1.24 5.11
N GLU A 95 -21.30 -2.10 5.01
CA GLU A 95 -20.77 -2.87 6.15
C GLU A 95 -20.08 -2.01 7.23
N VAL A 96 -19.69 -0.77 6.89
CA VAL A 96 -19.09 0.18 7.83
C VAL A 96 -20.13 1.15 8.38
N GLY A 97 -21.10 1.56 7.56
CA GLY A 97 -22.10 2.58 7.89
C GLY A 97 -22.94 2.26 9.14
N GLU A 98 -23.12 0.97 9.48
CA GLU A 98 -23.82 0.55 10.71
C GLU A 98 -23.11 0.98 12.01
N SER A 99 -21.81 1.30 11.93
CA SER A 99 -21.00 1.68 13.10
C SER A 99 -20.85 3.20 13.27
N GLU A 100 -21.40 4.00 12.35
CA GLU A 100 -21.36 5.48 12.38
C GLU A 100 -19.98 6.06 12.73
N PRO A 101 -18.93 5.78 11.92
CA PRO A 101 -17.58 6.26 12.21
C PRO A 101 -17.52 7.80 12.28
N ASP A 102 -16.69 8.33 13.18
CA ASP A 102 -16.37 9.77 13.17
C ASP A 102 -15.50 10.06 11.94
N MET A 103 -16.12 10.64 10.91
CA MET A 103 -15.49 10.89 9.61
C MET A 103 -14.36 11.91 9.70
N ALA A 104 -14.49 12.94 10.53
CA ALA A 104 -13.45 13.95 10.70
C ALA A 104 -12.24 13.36 11.43
N ALA A 105 -12.49 12.53 12.45
CA ALA A 105 -11.46 11.81 13.16
C ALA A 105 -10.71 10.82 12.25
N LEU A 106 -11.44 10.03 11.46
CA LEU A 106 -10.86 9.08 10.51
C LEU A 106 -10.02 9.78 9.44
N GLU A 107 -10.50 10.90 8.90
CA GLU A 107 -9.78 11.68 7.89
C GLU A 107 -8.46 12.23 8.44
N ALA A 108 -8.50 12.84 9.62
CA ALA A 108 -7.31 13.37 10.28
C ALA A 108 -6.31 12.28 10.68
N ALA A 109 -6.79 11.17 11.26
CA ALA A 109 -5.95 10.02 11.57
C ALA A 109 -5.30 9.45 10.30
N ALA A 110 -6.05 9.28 9.21
CA ALA A 110 -5.51 8.77 7.96
C ALA A 110 -4.44 9.69 7.35
N LEU A 111 -4.59 11.01 7.46
CA LEU A 111 -3.58 11.96 7.03
C LEU A 111 -2.30 11.83 7.86
N TYR A 112 -2.40 11.68 9.18
CA TYR A 112 -1.25 11.70 10.10
C TYR A 112 -0.71 10.31 10.50
N HIS A 113 -1.25 9.21 9.98
CA HIS A 113 -0.86 7.85 10.41
C HIS A 113 0.62 7.52 10.22
N ASP A 114 1.26 8.20 9.27
CA ASP A 114 2.67 8.06 8.97
C ASP A 114 3.52 9.30 9.33
N ALA A 115 2.95 10.24 10.08
CA ALA A 115 3.63 11.46 10.51
C ALA A 115 4.87 11.19 11.39
N GLY A 116 4.92 10.03 12.06
CA GLY A 116 6.11 9.59 12.80
C GLY A 116 7.38 9.50 11.92
N TRP A 117 7.25 9.34 10.60
CA TRP A 117 8.38 9.39 9.67
C TRP A 117 8.97 10.79 9.50
N VAL A 118 8.15 11.84 9.56
CA VAL A 118 8.64 13.24 9.49
C VAL A 118 9.55 13.48 10.69
N ILE A 119 9.06 13.15 11.88
CA ILE A 119 9.80 13.30 13.14
C ILE A 119 11.11 12.49 13.10
N ALA A 120 11.07 11.24 12.62
CA ALA A 120 12.28 10.41 12.51
C ALA A 120 13.33 11.00 11.53
N VAL A 121 12.89 11.69 10.46
CA VAL A 121 13.79 12.41 9.56
C VAL A 121 14.34 13.68 10.22
N GLU A 122 13.51 14.46 10.89
CA GLU A 122 13.91 15.68 11.60
C GLU A 122 14.92 15.40 12.73
N GLU A 123 14.74 14.28 13.42
CA GLU A 123 15.66 13.79 14.47
C GLU A 123 16.92 13.13 13.91
N GLY A 124 17.02 12.95 12.58
CA GLY A 124 18.17 12.33 11.92
C GLY A 124 18.28 10.82 12.14
N GLU A 125 17.20 10.15 12.55
CA GLU A 125 17.17 8.69 12.76
C GLU A 125 17.18 7.93 11.43
N ILE A 126 16.57 8.50 10.40
CA ILE A 126 16.54 7.98 9.03
C ILE A 126 16.78 9.08 8.00
N GLY A 127 17.28 8.71 6.82
CA GLY A 127 17.32 9.60 5.68
C GLY A 127 15.95 9.77 5.03
N ARG A 128 15.70 10.94 4.43
CA ARG A 128 14.49 11.22 3.62
C ARG A 128 14.15 10.13 2.62
N MET A 129 15.16 9.60 1.92
CA MET A 129 14.97 8.54 0.92
C MET A 129 14.47 7.22 1.50
N GLU A 130 14.53 7.04 2.82
CA GLU A 130 14.19 5.82 3.55
C GLU A 130 12.78 5.79 4.13
N VAL A 131 12.07 6.91 4.07
CA VAL A 131 10.66 7.06 4.49
C VAL A 131 9.79 6.03 3.78
N LEU A 132 8.95 5.31 4.54
CA LEU A 132 8.13 4.16 4.11
C LEU A 132 8.92 2.94 3.58
N LEU A 133 10.26 2.96 3.64
CA LEU A 133 11.09 1.83 3.20
C LEU A 133 11.62 0.99 4.36
N ARG A 134 11.62 1.53 5.57
CA ARG A 134 12.09 0.87 6.79
C ARG A 134 10.92 0.19 7.52
N GLN A 135 11.24 -0.72 8.42
CA GLN A 135 10.24 -1.22 9.37
C GLN A 135 9.81 -0.05 10.25
N VAL A 136 8.50 0.06 10.49
CA VAL A 136 7.92 1.07 11.37
C VAL A 136 8.61 1.02 12.74
N PRO A 137 9.24 2.11 13.23
CA PRO A 137 9.92 2.12 14.51
C PRO A 137 8.92 2.04 15.66
N ALA A 138 9.37 1.57 16.83
CA ALA A 138 8.54 1.59 18.04
C ALA A 138 8.14 3.03 18.38
N GLY A 139 6.87 3.23 18.77
CA GLY A 139 6.34 4.56 19.07
C GLY A 139 6.04 5.45 17.84
N HIS A 140 6.13 4.92 16.62
CA HIS A 140 5.78 5.66 15.38
C HIS A 140 4.38 6.29 15.45
N PHE A 141 3.39 5.49 15.85
CA PHE A 141 2.01 5.96 15.94
C PHE A 141 1.80 6.96 17.09
N GLU A 142 2.53 6.81 18.20
CA GLU A 142 2.48 7.79 19.29
C GLU A 142 3.08 9.14 18.87
N ARG A 143 4.20 9.12 18.13
CA ARG A 143 4.79 10.33 17.51
C ARG A 143 3.80 10.99 16.55
N GLY A 144 3.16 10.20 15.68
CA GLY A 144 2.14 10.71 14.77
C GLY A 144 0.91 11.28 15.49
N ALA A 145 0.47 10.64 16.57
CA ALA A 145 -0.64 11.09 17.40
C ALA A 145 -0.33 12.40 18.12
N ALA A 146 0.87 12.54 18.69
CA ALA A 146 1.32 13.78 19.34
C ALA A 146 1.38 14.94 18.32
N MET A 147 1.92 14.67 17.12
CA MET A 147 1.94 15.67 16.05
C MET A 147 0.52 16.06 15.63
N LEU A 148 -0.38 15.09 15.43
CA LEU A 148 -1.78 15.39 15.09
C LEU A 148 -2.45 16.24 16.18
N GLU A 149 -2.29 15.89 17.45
CA GLU A 149 -2.87 16.62 18.58
C GLU A 149 -2.41 18.09 18.60
N GLU A 150 -1.12 18.35 18.41
CA GLU A 150 -0.57 19.69 18.34
C GLU A 150 -1.11 20.47 17.12
N ARG A 151 -1.08 19.84 15.94
CA ARG A 151 -1.28 20.51 14.65
C ARG A 151 -2.74 20.73 14.28
N ALA A 152 -3.63 19.86 14.75
CA ALA A 152 -5.06 19.93 14.49
C ALA A 152 -5.87 20.57 15.63
N SER A 153 -5.22 20.96 16.73
CA SER A 153 -5.85 21.73 17.80
C SER A 153 -6.40 23.06 17.25
N GLY A 154 -7.70 23.28 17.41
CA GLY A 154 -8.41 24.44 16.87
C GLY A 154 -8.80 24.33 15.39
N ILE A 155 -8.44 23.23 14.71
CA ILE A 155 -8.97 22.88 13.38
C ILE A 155 -10.12 21.88 13.54
N LEU A 156 -9.94 20.87 14.40
CA LEU A 156 -10.94 19.84 14.65
C LEU A 156 -11.72 20.10 15.93
N ALA A 157 -12.98 19.63 15.96
CA ALA A 157 -13.73 19.54 17.19
C ALA A 157 -12.97 18.70 18.24
N PRO A 158 -12.98 19.07 19.54
CA PRO A 158 -12.17 18.38 20.55
C PRO A 158 -12.42 16.88 20.66
N ASP A 159 -13.66 16.43 20.47
CA ASP A 159 -14.01 15.01 20.52
C ASP A 159 -13.48 14.25 19.31
N SER A 160 -13.59 14.81 18.10
CA SER A 160 -13.02 14.22 16.88
C SER A 160 -11.50 14.19 16.91
N LEU A 161 -10.85 15.22 17.47
CA LEU A 161 -9.40 15.22 17.66
C LEU A 161 -8.95 14.08 18.61
N ARG A 162 -9.62 13.96 19.76
CA ARG A 162 -9.36 12.89 20.72
C ARG A 162 -9.57 11.52 20.08
N ARG A 163 -10.65 11.37 19.30
CA ARG A 163 -10.96 10.15 18.57
C ARG A 163 -9.88 9.82 17.53
N ALA A 164 -9.39 10.80 16.78
CA ALA A 164 -8.33 10.59 15.78
C ALA A 164 -7.03 10.11 16.43
N VAL A 165 -6.67 10.69 17.58
CA VAL A 165 -5.51 10.28 18.40
C VAL A 165 -5.68 8.84 18.90
N GLU A 166 -6.87 8.45 19.35
CA GLU A 166 -7.18 7.06 19.74
C GLU A 166 -7.04 6.09 18.56
N VAL A 167 -7.50 6.48 17.37
CA VAL A 167 -7.37 5.68 16.14
C VAL A 167 -5.91 5.41 15.81
N LEU A 168 -5.06 6.44 15.84
CA LEU A 168 -3.63 6.29 15.58
C LEU A 168 -2.96 5.34 16.58
N ARG A 169 -3.26 5.48 17.87
CA ARG A 169 -2.73 4.56 18.89
C ARG A 169 -3.22 3.13 18.68
N ALA A 170 -4.47 2.94 18.24
CA ALA A 170 -5.02 1.63 17.96
C ALA A 170 -4.35 0.92 16.77
N MET A 171 -3.78 1.66 15.81
CA MET A 171 -3.03 1.11 14.67
C MET A 171 -1.77 0.32 15.05
N GLU A 172 -1.23 0.53 16.26
CA GLU A 172 -0.10 -0.28 16.76
C GLU A 172 -0.50 -1.74 16.99
N THR A 173 -1.80 -1.99 17.19
CA THR A 173 -2.35 -3.32 17.46
C THR A 173 -3.18 -3.84 16.29
N HIS A 174 -2.97 -5.10 15.92
CA HIS A 174 -3.73 -5.74 14.83
C HIS A 174 -5.21 -5.99 15.17
N ASP A 175 -5.58 -5.95 16.46
CA ASP A 175 -6.93 -6.24 16.95
C ASP A 175 -7.67 -4.96 17.37
N ALA A 176 -7.57 -3.92 16.54
CA ALA A 176 -8.20 -2.64 16.82
C ALA A 176 -9.72 -2.79 16.85
N ALA A 177 -10.32 -2.52 18.02
CA ALA A 177 -11.77 -2.57 18.21
C ALA A 177 -12.50 -1.37 17.58
N LEU A 178 -11.79 -0.28 17.31
CA LEU A 178 -12.37 0.94 16.74
C LEU A 178 -12.60 0.75 15.24
N VAL A 179 -13.82 1.01 14.77
CA VAL A 179 -14.16 0.86 13.35
C VAL A 179 -13.30 1.77 12.46
N GLU A 180 -12.97 2.97 12.90
CA GLU A 180 -12.12 3.91 12.18
C GLU A 180 -10.70 3.38 12.03
N ALA A 181 -10.16 2.71 13.05
CA ALA A 181 -8.84 2.07 12.98
C ALA A 181 -8.85 0.85 12.03
N GLN A 182 -9.93 0.06 12.03
CA GLN A 182 -10.10 -1.01 11.04
C GLN A 182 -10.19 -0.48 9.62
N VAL A 183 -10.92 0.62 9.40
CA VAL A 183 -11.04 1.29 8.09
C VAL A 183 -9.69 1.84 7.64
N LEU A 184 -8.95 2.49 8.53
CA LEU A 184 -7.62 3.01 8.24
C LEU A 184 -6.64 1.88 7.92
N SER A 185 -6.64 0.80 8.71
CA SER A 185 -5.85 -0.41 8.45
C SER A 185 -6.14 -0.99 7.08
N ASP A 186 -7.42 -1.17 6.71
CA ASP A 186 -7.81 -1.67 5.40
C ASP A 186 -7.40 -0.72 4.26
N ALA A 187 -7.48 0.59 4.48
CA ALA A 187 -7.12 1.62 3.51
C ALA A 187 -5.62 1.68 3.22
N ASP A 188 -4.80 1.57 4.26
CA ASP A 188 -3.34 1.52 4.17
C ASP A 188 -2.88 0.22 3.51
N ASN A 189 -3.37 -0.92 4.01
CA ASN A 189 -3.13 -2.22 3.39
C ASN A 189 -3.46 -2.19 1.89
N LEU A 190 -4.59 -1.60 1.50
CA LEU A 190 -5.01 -1.51 0.11
C LEU A 190 -4.05 -0.68 -0.78
N ASP A 191 -3.29 0.29 -0.26
CA ASP A 191 -2.27 1.02 -1.03
C ASP A 191 -1.06 0.12 -1.37
N GLU A 192 -0.80 -0.92 -0.57
CA GLU A 192 0.22 -1.94 -0.87
C GLU A 192 -0.21 -2.94 -1.95
N PHE A 193 -1.51 -3.11 -2.18
CA PHE A 193 -2.04 -3.98 -3.23
C PHE A 193 -2.24 -3.20 -4.52
N GLY A 194 -1.38 -3.41 -5.51
CA GLY A 194 -1.53 -2.84 -6.86
C GLY A 194 -0.25 -2.24 -7.42
N LEU A 195 -0.37 -1.52 -8.54
CA LEU A 195 0.80 -0.98 -9.25
C LEU A 195 1.52 0.11 -8.47
N LEU A 196 0.82 0.88 -7.65
CA LEU A 196 1.44 1.97 -6.87
C LEU A 196 2.43 1.45 -5.82
N SER A 197 2.26 0.21 -5.35
CA SER A 197 3.21 -0.40 -4.43
C SER A 197 4.57 -0.72 -5.07
N LEU A 198 4.71 -0.56 -6.39
CA LEU A 198 6.02 -0.57 -7.04
C LEU A 198 6.87 0.62 -6.65
N TRP A 199 6.27 1.77 -6.34
CA TRP A 199 7.02 3.01 -6.14
C TRP A 199 7.98 2.97 -4.94
N PRO A 200 7.56 2.49 -3.74
CA PRO A 200 8.50 2.23 -2.65
C PRO A 200 9.62 1.24 -3.04
N ASN A 201 9.32 0.22 -3.85
CA ASN A 201 10.33 -0.77 -4.27
C ASN A 201 11.34 -0.17 -5.27
N ILE A 202 10.89 0.69 -6.19
CA ILE A 202 11.76 1.40 -7.13
C ILE A 202 12.64 2.38 -6.36
N ARG A 203 12.06 3.16 -5.44
CA ARG A 203 12.80 4.08 -4.56
C ARG A 203 13.87 3.36 -3.75
N ARG A 204 13.52 2.21 -3.15
CA ARG A 204 14.48 1.34 -2.46
C ARG A 204 15.58 0.84 -3.40
N GLY A 205 15.22 0.43 -4.62
CA GLY A 205 16.18 0.01 -5.64
C GLY A 205 17.21 1.10 -5.97
N VAL A 206 16.76 2.34 -6.19
CA VAL A 206 17.65 3.48 -6.43
C VAL A 206 18.61 3.69 -5.25
N LEU A 207 18.09 3.67 -4.01
CA LEU A 207 18.91 3.83 -2.80
C LEU A 207 19.96 2.72 -2.63
N GLU A 208 19.61 1.48 -2.97
CA GLU A 208 20.47 0.31 -2.81
C GLU A 208 21.33 -0.01 -4.05
N GLY A 209 21.26 0.79 -5.12
CA GLY A 209 21.96 0.52 -6.38
C GLY A 209 21.45 -0.73 -7.11
N ARG A 210 20.17 -1.05 -6.98
CA ARG A 210 19.52 -2.23 -7.58
C ARG A 210 18.59 -1.84 -8.72
N GLY A 211 18.70 -2.55 -9.83
CA GLY A 211 17.85 -2.37 -11.01
C GLY A 211 16.62 -3.29 -11.05
N VAL A 212 15.97 -3.32 -12.23
CA VAL A 212 14.74 -4.08 -12.51
C VAL A 212 14.83 -5.57 -12.15
N GLU A 213 15.99 -6.19 -12.34
CA GLU A 213 16.20 -7.61 -11.99
C GLU A 213 15.98 -7.91 -10.51
N SER A 214 16.34 -6.98 -9.62
CA SER A 214 16.10 -7.15 -8.19
C SER A 214 14.62 -7.06 -7.84
N LEU A 215 13.89 -6.17 -8.52
CA LEU A 215 12.44 -6.02 -8.37
C LEU A 215 11.71 -7.29 -8.81
N LEU A 216 12.03 -7.80 -10.02
CA LEU A 216 11.47 -9.04 -10.55
C LEU A 216 11.77 -10.25 -9.65
N ARG A 217 13.00 -10.36 -9.14
CA ARG A 217 13.38 -11.42 -8.20
C ARG A 217 12.58 -11.37 -6.90
N THR A 218 12.34 -10.17 -6.37
CA THR A 218 11.55 -9.97 -5.14
C THR A 218 10.11 -10.40 -5.35
N TRP A 219 9.50 -9.99 -6.48
CA TRP A 219 8.16 -10.40 -6.85
C TRP A 219 8.02 -11.92 -7.01
N ARG A 220 8.94 -12.56 -7.76
CA ARG A 220 8.97 -14.03 -7.93
C ARG A 220 9.04 -14.76 -6.59
N ARG A 221 9.91 -14.30 -5.67
CA ARG A 221 10.01 -14.85 -4.30
C ARG A 221 8.73 -14.67 -3.50
N ARG A 222 8.06 -13.51 -3.58
CA ARG A 222 6.76 -13.29 -2.91
C ARG A 222 5.70 -14.27 -3.41
N LYS A 223 5.65 -14.55 -4.72
CA LYS A 223 4.76 -15.59 -5.29
C LYS A 223 5.13 -16.99 -4.78
N GLU A 224 6.41 -17.36 -4.79
CA GLU A 224 6.89 -18.67 -4.31
C GLU A 224 6.49 -18.92 -2.84
N TYR A 225 6.62 -17.89 -1.99
CA TYR A 225 6.29 -17.98 -0.57
C TYR A 225 4.81 -17.74 -0.24
N ARG A 226 3.95 -17.57 -1.25
CA ARG A 226 2.52 -17.30 -1.06
C ARG A 226 2.25 -16.09 -0.14
N PHE A 227 3.12 -15.08 -0.26
CA PHE A 227 3.13 -13.91 0.60
C PHE A 227 1.79 -13.15 0.51
N TRP A 228 1.30 -12.96 -0.72
CA TRP A 228 0.07 -12.21 -0.96
C TRP A 228 -1.17 -12.96 -0.50
N GLU A 229 -1.22 -14.29 -0.62
CA GLU A 229 -2.35 -15.08 -0.09
C GLU A 229 -2.42 -15.02 1.43
N ALA A 230 -1.28 -14.99 2.11
CA ALA A 230 -1.25 -14.77 3.55
C ALA A 230 -1.80 -13.37 3.91
N ARG A 231 -1.32 -12.31 3.25
CA ARG A 231 -1.82 -10.94 3.51
C ARG A 231 -3.29 -10.75 3.14
N LEU A 232 -3.78 -11.30 2.03
CA LEU A 232 -5.20 -11.21 1.68
C LEU A 232 -6.11 -11.86 2.74
N ARG A 233 -5.65 -12.95 3.35
CA ARG A 233 -6.38 -13.65 4.41
C ARG A 233 -6.34 -12.87 5.72
N ASP A 234 -5.17 -12.35 6.09
CA ASP A 234 -4.92 -11.90 7.46
C ASP A 234 -5.04 -10.37 7.63
N SER A 235 -4.90 -9.56 6.56
CA SER A 235 -4.75 -8.10 6.66
C SER A 235 -6.02 -7.27 6.46
N PHE A 236 -7.14 -7.87 6.07
CA PHE A 236 -8.37 -7.11 5.77
C PHE A 236 -9.49 -7.43 6.74
N HIS A 237 -10.10 -6.39 7.30
CA HIS A 237 -11.28 -6.43 8.15
C HIS A 237 -12.56 -6.55 7.29
N PHE A 238 -12.62 -5.83 6.18
CA PHE A 238 -13.84 -5.71 5.38
C PHE A 238 -13.80 -6.58 4.12
N ALA A 239 -14.88 -7.32 3.86
CA ALA A 239 -14.91 -8.29 2.78
C ALA A 239 -14.89 -7.61 1.41
N ALA A 240 -15.57 -6.47 1.25
CA ALA A 240 -15.57 -5.73 0.00
C ALA A 240 -14.17 -5.18 -0.34
N VAL A 241 -13.41 -4.77 0.66
CA VAL A 241 -12.04 -4.27 0.49
C VAL A 241 -11.11 -5.40 0.05
N ARG A 242 -11.21 -6.58 0.67
CA ARG A 242 -10.45 -7.78 0.25
C ARG A 242 -10.68 -8.12 -1.22
N VAL A 243 -11.92 -8.09 -1.70
CA VAL A 243 -12.24 -8.33 -3.12
C VAL A 243 -11.59 -7.29 -4.04
N LEU A 244 -11.50 -6.04 -3.61
CA LEU A 244 -10.80 -5.01 -4.38
C LEU A 244 -9.28 -5.26 -4.40
N ALA A 245 -8.69 -5.65 -3.26
CA ALA A 245 -7.27 -6.00 -3.17
C ALA A 245 -6.91 -7.17 -4.10
N GLU A 246 -7.74 -8.22 -4.17
CA GLU A 246 -7.57 -9.34 -5.11
C GLU A 246 -7.53 -8.86 -6.56
N ARG A 247 -8.42 -7.94 -6.95
CA ARG A 247 -8.45 -7.37 -8.30
C ARG A 247 -7.19 -6.56 -8.61
N ARG A 248 -6.73 -5.74 -7.66
CA ARG A 248 -5.49 -4.95 -7.80
C ARG A 248 -4.26 -5.86 -7.89
N LEU A 249 -4.22 -6.94 -7.12
CA LEU A 249 -3.14 -7.93 -7.19
C LEU A 249 -3.12 -8.65 -8.54
N ALA A 250 -4.28 -9.02 -9.08
CA ALA A 250 -4.33 -9.64 -10.41
C ALA A 250 -3.84 -8.69 -11.52
N LEU A 251 -4.10 -7.38 -11.40
CA LEU A 251 -3.54 -6.36 -12.30
C LEU A 251 -2.02 -6.24 -12.13
N TYR A 252 -1.55 -6.21 -10.88
CA TYR A 252 -0.13 -6.15 -10.53
C TYR A 252 0.65 -7.35 -11.08
N ASP A 253 0.12 -8.57 -10.94
CA ASP A 253 0.77 -9.77 -11.46
C ASP A 253 0.93 -9.74 -12.99
N ARG A 254 -0.11 -9.32 -13.72
CA ARG A 254 -0.02 -9.17 -15.19
C ARG A 254 1.05 -8.16 -15.60
N PHE A 255 1.11 -7.03 -14.90
CA PHE A 255 2.13 -6.02 -15.16
C PHE A 255 3.55 -6.57 -14.90
N MET A 256 3.74 -7.30 -13.81
CA MET A 256 5.05 -7.87 -13.48
C MET A 256 5.50 -8.97 -14.46
N GLU A 257 4.55 -9.72 -15.02
CA GLU A 257 4.80 -10.68 -16.10
C GLU A 257 5.24 -9.97 -17.40
N ASP A 258 4.56 -8.88 -17.77
CA ASP A 258 4.96 -8.06 -18.92
C ASP A 258 6.34 -7.41 -18.73
N LEU A 259 6.58 -6.84 -17.56
CA LEU A 259 7.88 -6.29 -17.19
C LEU A 259 9.01 -7.33 -17.27
N ALA A 260 8.74 -8.58 -16.87
CA ALA A 260 9.70 -9.67 -16.98
C ALA A 260 10.00 -10.01 -18.45
N ASN A 261 8.98 -10.07 -19.31
CA ASN A 261 9.16 -10.33 -20.73
C ASN A 261 10.02 -9.25 -21.40
N GLN A 262 9.76 -7.97 -21.09
CA GLN A 262 10.52 -6.85 -21.63
C GLN A 262 11.97 -6.82 -21.11
N ALA A 263 12.18 -7.10 -19.82
CA ALA A 263 13.53 -7.19 -19.24
C ALA A 263 14.38 -8.28 -19.91
N GLU A 264 13.75 -9.36 -20.35
CA GLU A 264 14.38 -10.47 -21.07
C GLU A 264 14.42 -10.25 -22.61
N SER A 265 13.89 -9.11 -23.09
CA SER A 265 13.71 -8.78 -24.52
C SER A 265 12.98 -9.89 -25.30
N ALA A 266 12.09 -10.61 -24.62
CA ALA A 266 11.34 -11.73 -25.21
C ALA A 266 10.26 -11.25 -26.19
N ASP A 267 9.78 -10.02 -26.01
CA ASP A 267 8.85 -9.30 -26.87
C ASP A 267 9.45 -8.96 -28.24
N VAL A 268 10.75 -8.67 -28.31
CA VAL A 268 11.45 -8.33 -29.57
C VAL A 268 11.53 -9.52 -30.55
N ARG A 269 11.36 -10.76 -30.07
CA ARG A 269 11.50 -11.97 -30.91
C ARG A 269 10.36 -12.19 -31.90
N PHE A 270 9.23 -11.49 -31.77
CA PHE A 270 8.02 -11.83 -32.52
C PHE A 270 7.65 -10.89 -33.67
N ASP A 271 8.14 -9.64 -33.73
CA ASP A 271 7.56 -8.64 -34.66
C ASP A 271 8.56 -7.62 -35.23
N MET A 272 9.83 -7.96 -35.42
CA MET A 272 10.65 -7.17 -36.34
C MET A 272 10.28 -7.60 -37.76
N PRO A 273 9.45 -6.84 -38.54
CA PRO A 273 9.25 -7.15 -39.95
C PRO A 273 10.63 -7.23 -40.58
N ALA A 274 10.88 -8.27 -41.37
CA ALA A 274 12.13 -8.41 -42.09
C ALA A 274 12.40 -7.07 -42.78
N VAL A 275 13.51 -6.42 -42.42
CA VAL A 275 13.95 -5.20 -43.10
C VAL A 275 14.04 -5.60 -44.57
N PRO A 276 13.25 -5.02 -45.48
CA PRO A 276 13.34 -5.38 -46.88
C PRO A 276 14.79 -5.16 -47.29
N ASP A 277 15.44 -6.21 -47.80
CA ASP A 277 16.77 -6.11 -48.38
C ASP A 277 16.70 -5.08 -49.50
N ASN A 278 17.12 -3.85 -49.21
CA ASN A 278 17.42 -2.86 -50.23
C ASN A 278 18.74 -3.29 -50.88
N HIS A 279 18.72 -4.43 -51.57
CA HIS A 279 19.75 -4.78 -52.53
C HIS A 279 19.76 -3.65 -53.55
N HIS A 280 20.84 -2.88 -53.44
CA HIS A 280 21.36 -1.93 -54.41
C HIS A 280 20.73 -2.10 -55.78
N ALA A 281 19.87 -1.14 -56.13
CA ALA A 281 19.66 -0.82 -57.52
C ALA A 281 21.04 -0.49 -58.09
N ASP A 282 21.59 -1.44 -58.84
CA ASP A 282 22.70 -1.26 -59.75
C ASP A 282 22.41 -0.02 -60.60
N THR A 283 23.02 1.10 -60.20
CA THR A 283 23.16 2.26 -61.08
C THR A 283 24.40 2.01 -61.92
N SER A 284 24.25 1.08 -62.87
CA SER A 284 25.12 1.06 -64.04
C SER A 284 24.84 2.34 -64.84
N SER A 285 25.81 3.25 -64.86
CA SER A 285 25.95 4.35 -65.81
C SER A 285 27.42 4.47 -66.19
#